data_AF-A0A661ZY11-F1
#
_entry.id   AF-A0A661ZY11-F1
#
_cell.length_a   1.000
_cell.length_b   1.000
_cell.length_c   1.000
_cell.angle_alpha   90.00
_cell.angle_beta   90.00
_cell.angle_gamma   90.00
#
_symmetry.space_group_name_H-M   'P 1'
#
loop_
_entity.id
_entity.type
_entity.pdbx_description
1 polymer ?
#
loop_
_entity_poly.entity_id
_entity_poly.type
_entity_poly.pdbx_seq_one_letter_code
_entity_poly.pdbx_strand_id
1 'polypeptide(L)'
;KNSDFSRNTYEIEIKTKEGKEIPLEIVSSPYIFDGKINALLVIARDITERKQAEELLKKRMNELEIFNEATVGRELKIIELKKEINELLAKTGQKPKYEIIE
;
A
#
# COMPACT_ATOMS: atom_id res chain seq x y z
N LYS A 1 -1.67 4.38 43.10
CA LYS A 1 -1.11 4.59 41.75
C LYS A 1 -1.43 3.35 40.95
N ASN A 2 -2.61 3.32 40.32
CA ASN A 2 -3.03 2.20 39.47
C ASN A 2 -2.35 2.41 38.12
N SER A 3 -1.22 1.75 37.92
CA SER A 3 -0.60 1.65 36.61
C SER A 3 -1.49 0.76 35.75
N ASP A 4 -2.05 1.32 34.67
CA ASP A 4 -2.85 0.62 33.67
C ASP A 4 -2.04 -0.51 33.05
N PHE A 5 -2.17 -1.70 33.64
CA PHE A 5 -1.69 -2.94 33.08
C PHE A 5 -2.73 -3.44 32.06
N SER A 6 -2.85 -2.71 30.96
CA SER A 6 -3.83 -2.96 29.90
C SER A 6 -3.30 -3.95 28.85
N ARG A 7 -4.23 -4.53 28.08
CA ARG A 7 -3.92 -5.38 26.94
C ARG A 7 -3.10 -4.60 25.91
N ASN A 8 -1.95 -5.14 25.51
CA ASN A 8 -1.09 -4.55 24.49
C ASN A 8 -1.07 -5.41 23.23
N THR A 9 -0.97 -4.77 22.07
CA THR A 9 -0.80 -5.43 20.77
C THR A 9 0.35 -4.79 20.02
N TYR A 10 1.28 -5.60 19.51
CA TYR A 10 2.45 -5.12 18.76
C TYR A 10 2.95 -6.20 17.81
N GLU A 11 3.70 -5.79 16.79
CA GLU A 11 4.40 -6.72 15.89
C GLU A 11 5.87 -6.85 16.28
N ILE A 12 6.43 -8.05 16.07
CA ILE A 12 7.84 -8.35 16.32
C ILE A 12 8.35 -9.36 15.29
N GLU A 13 9.61 -9.24 14.88
CA GLU A 13 10.31 -10.28 14.13
C GLU A 13 10.94 -11.27 15.11
N ILE A 14 10.63 -12.55 14.98
CA ILE A 14 11.23 -13.61 15.80
C ILE A 14 12.00 -14.60 14.94
N LYS A 15 13.11 -15.10 15.49
CA LYS A 15 13.83 -16.23 14.92
C LYS A 15 13.25 -17.55 15.41
N THR A 16 12.73 -18.34 14.49
CA THR A 16 12.28 -19.71 14.75
C THR A 16 13.45 -20.60 15.18
N LYS A 17 13.15 -21.77 15.76
CA LYS A 17 14.17 -22.80 16.10
C LYS A 17 15.02 -23.19 14.88
N GLU A 18 14.46 -23.14 13.69
CA GLU A 18 15.12 -23.46 12.42
C GLU A 18 15.95 -22.31 11.84
N GLY A 19 15.98 -21.15 12.52
CA GLY A 19 16.76 -19.98 12.11
C GLY A 19 16.04 -19.03 11.16
N LYS A 20 14.85 -19.37 10.67
CA LYS A 20 14.00 -18.49 9.85
C LYS A 20 13.45 -17.35 10.69
N GLU A 21 13.50 -16.12 10.18
CA GLU A 21 12.83 -14.95 10.77
C GLU A 21 11.38 -14.90 10.27
N ILE A 22 10.43 -14.77 11.21
CA ILE A 22 9.01 -14.63 10.91
C ILE A 22 8.41 -13.44 11.69
N PRO A 23 7.51 -12.68 11.08
CA PRO A 23 6.77 -11.63 11.74
C PRO A 23 5.65 -12.26 12.59
N LEU A 24 5.55 -11.83 13.84
CA LEU A 24 4.46 -12.18 14.74
C LEU A 24 3.70 -10.94 15.17
N GLU A 25 2.36 -11.04 15.17
CA GLU A 25 1.49 -10.15 15.92
C GLU A 25 1.30 -10.74 17.32
N ILE A 26 1.73 -9.99 18.32
CA ILE A 26 1.66 -10.38 19.73
C ILE A 26 0.55 -9.61 20.39
N VAL A 27 -0.36 -10.32 21.04
CA VAL A 27 -1.33 -9.77 21.99
C VAL A 27 -0.94 -10.26 23.38
N SER A 28 -0.64 -9.35 24.29
CA SER A 28 -0.30 -9.68 25.67
C SER A 28 -1.23 -9.00 26.67
N SER A 29 -1.55 -9.73 27.74
CA SER A 29 -2.33 -9.20 28.86
C SER A 29 -1.79 -9.76 30.18
N PRO A 30 -1.81 -8.98 31.27
CA PRO A 30 -1.35 -9.46 32.55
C PRO A 30 -2.38 -10.42 33.16
N TYR A 31 -1.88 -11.51 33.72
CA TYR A 31 -2.65 -12.40 34.57
C TYR A 31 -2.43 -11.99 36.02
N ILE A 32 -3.48 -11.47 36.64
CA ILE A 32 -3.46 -10.93 38.01
C ILE A 32 -4.08 -11.96 38.95
N PHE A 33 -3.32 -12.35 39.98
CA PHE A 33 -3.79 -13.21 41.06
C PHE A 33 -3.35 -12.61 42.40
N ASP A 34 -4.26 -12.57 43.38
CA ASP A 34 -4.01 -11.96 44.70
C ASP A 34 -3.45 -10.51 44.63
N GLY A 35 -4.00 -9.71 43.71
CA GLY A 35 -3.60 -8.31 43.52
C GLY A 35 -2.20 -8.09 42.94
N LYS A 36 -1.50 -9.17 42.53
CA LYS A 36 -0.16 -9.12 41.92
C LYS A 36 -0.20 -9.65 40.50
N ILE A 37 0.74 -9.20 39.67
CA ILE A 37 0.94 -9.77 38.34
C ILE A 37 1.76 -11.04 38.50
N ASN A 38 1.13 -12.18 38.17
CA ASN A 38 1.76 -13.48 38.30
C ASN A 38 2.30 -13.99 36.96
N ALA A 39 1.70 -13.57 35.84
CA ALA A 39 2.15 -13.94 34.51
C ALA A 39 1.70 -12.93 33.44
N LEU A 40 2.20 -13.11 32.23
CA LEU A 40 1.64 -12.52 31.02
C LEU A 40 1.00 -13.63 30.20
N LEU A 41 -0.29 -13.47 29.89
CA LEU A 41 -0.94 -14.27 28.86
C LEU A 41 -0.59 -13.66 27.51
N VAL A 42 0.03 -14.46 26.64
CA VAL A 42 0.51 -14.04 25.34
C VAL A 42 -0.10 -14.91 24.26
N ILE A 43 -0.70 -14.27 23.25
CA ILE A 43 -1.10 -14.89 21.99
C ILE A 43 -0.15 -14.37 20.92
N ALA A 44 0.49 -15.29 20.21
CA ALA A 44 1.37 -14.99 19.09
C ALA A 44 0.74 -15.52 17.81
N ARG A 45 0.49 -14.65 16.84
CA ARG A 45 -0.03 -14.99 15.52
C ARG A 45 1.05 -14.75 14.48
N ASP A 46 1.37 -15.77 13.71
CA ASP A 46 2.20 -15.60 12.51
C ASP A 46 1.44 -14.76 11.47
N ILE A 47 2.04 -13.66 11.06
CA ILE A 47 1.46 -12.72 10.08
C ILE A 47 2.26 -12.71 8.77
N THR A 48 3.07 -13.74 8.51
CA THR A 48 3.87 -13.88 7.29
C THR A 48 3.00 -13.77 6.05
N GLU A 49 1.91 -14.53 5.99
CA GLU A 49 0.99 -14.54 4.84
C GLU A 49 0.35 -13.16 4.63
N ARG A 50 -0.06 -12.51 5.73
CA ARG A 50 -0.63 -11.14 5.68
C ARG A 50 0.36 -10.16 5.08
N LYS A 51 1.59 -10.10 5.61
CA LYS A 51 2.63 -9.18 5.12
C LYS A 51 3.00 -9.45 3.66
N GLN A 52 3.08 -10.72 3.25
CA GLN A 52 3.34 -11.08 1.86
C GLN A 52 2.23 -10.61 0.92
N ALA A 53 0.97 -10.76 1.32
CA ALA A 53 -0.16 -10.28 0.54
C ALA A 53 -0.18 -8.74 0.44
N GLU A 54 0.11 -8.03 1.54
CA GLU A 54 0.21 -6.57 1.57
C GLU A 54 1.32 -6.05 0.65
N GLU A 55 2.51 -6.66 0.69
CA GLU A 55 3.62 -6.29 -0.19
C GLU A 55 3.32 -6.58 -1.66
N LEU A 56 2.68 -7.72 -1.95
CA LEU A 56 2.24 -8.02 -3.31
C LEU A 56 1.23 -6.98 -3.81
N LEU A 57 0.24 -6.63 -2.98
CA LEU A 57 -0.76 -5.62 -3.34
C LEU A 57 -0.11 -4.26 -3.60
N LYS A 58 0.79 -3.82 -2.70
CA LYS A 58 1.55 -2.57 -2.86
C LYS A 58 2.36 -2.55 -4.14
N LYS A 59 3.02 -3.66 -4.49
CA LYS A 59 3.75 -3.79 -5.75
C LYS A 59 2.83 -3.64 -6.96
N ARG A 60 1.67 -4.29 -6.95
CA ARG A 60 0.67 -4.19 -8.04
C ARG A 60 0.11 -2.78 -8.19
N MET A 61 -0.15 -2.09 -7.08
CA MET A 61 -0.60 -0.70 -7.10
C MET A 61 0.44 0.21 -7.75
N ASN A 62 1.71 0.07 -7.38
CA ASN A 62 2.80 0.84 -7.98
C ASN A 62 2.97 0.53 -9.48
N GLU A 63 2.92 -0.74 -9.87
CA GLU A 63 2.94 -1.14 -11.29
C GLU A 63 1.78 -0.50 -12.08
N LEU A 64 0.58 -0.48 -11.50
CA LEU A 64 -0.59 0.14 -12.12
C LEU A 64 -0.46 1.67 -12.20
N GLU A 65 0.08 2.32 -11.18
CA GLU A 65 0.30 3.77 -11.16
C GLU A 65 1.27 4.19 -12.28
N ILE A 66 2.42 3.51 -12.39
CA ILE A 66 3.40 3.74 -13.46
C ILE A 66 2.75 3.52 -14.84
N PHE A 67 1.98 2.44 -15.00
CA PHE A 67 1.28 2.15 -16.25
C PHE A 67 0.25 3.23 -16.60
N ASN A 68 -0.50 3.69 -15.60
CA ASN A 68 -1.52 4.72 -15.75
C ASN A 68 -0.90 6.05 -16.15
N GLU A 69 0.18 6.47 -15.49
CA GLU A 69 0.93 7.68 -15.85
C GLU A 69 1.45 7.61 -17.29
N ALA A 70 2.02 6.47 -17.69
CA ALA A 70 2.53 6.28 -19.05
C ALA A 70 1.42 6.28 -20.12
N THR A 71 0.24 5.77 -19.79
CA THR A 71 -0.86 5.60 -20.76
C THR A 71 -1.76 6.83 -20.83
N VAL A 72 -2.31 7.28 -19.70
CA VAL A 72 -3.19 8.46 -19.64
C VAL A 72 -2.40 9.72 -19.97
N GLY A 73 -1.17 9.85 -19.46
CA GLY A 73 -0.31 10.97 -19.81
C GLY A 73 -0.06 11.05 -21.32
N ARG A 74 0.12 9.90 -21.99
CA ARG A 74 0.27 9.83 -23.45
C ARG A 74 -1.02 10.20 -24.18
N GLU A 75 -2.17 9.71 -23.73
CA GLU A 75 -3.48 10.04 -24.34
C GLU A 75 -3.79 11.53 -24.24
N LEU A 76 -3.57 12.13 -23.06
CA LEU A 76 -3.71 13.58 -22.86
C LEU A 76 -2.76 14.37 -23.76
N LYS A 77 -1.50 13.92 -23.88
CA LYS A 77 -0.53 14.58 -24.77
C LYS A 77 -0.93 14.45 -26.24
N ILE A 78 -1.49 13.32 -26.65
CA ILE A 78 -2.01 13.13 -28.01
C ILE A 78 -3.18 14.08 -28.28
N ILE A 79 -4.10 14.26 -27.33
CA ILE A 79 -5.21 15.20 -27.46
C ILE A 79 -4.69 16.63 -27.63
N GLU A 80 -3.74 17.06 -26.79
CA GLU A 80 -3.10 18.38 -26.88
C GLU A 80 -2.41 18.58 -28.24
N LEU A 81 -1.60 17.63 -28.69
CA LEU A 81 -0.93 17.70 -29.99
C LEU A 81 -1.91 17.74 -31.16
N LYS A 82 -3.01 16.97 -31.10
CA LYS A 82 -4.06 17.03 -32.13
C LYS A 82 -4.72 18.42 -32.17
N LYS A 83 -4.97 19.06 -31.02
CA LYS A 83 -5.49 20.43 -30.93
C LYS A 83 -4.51 21.42 -31.58
N GLU A 84 -3.23 21.39 -31.19
CA GLU A 84 -2.19 22.25 -31.76
C GLU A 84 -2.07 22.09 -33.29
N ILE A 85 -2.08 20.86 -33.80
CA ILE A 85 -2.01 20.61 -35.24
C ILE A 85 -3.21 21.22 -35.98
N ASN A 86 -4.42 21.07 -35.44
CA ASN A 86 -5.61 21.67 -36.05
C ASN A 86 -5.55 23.21 -36.06
N GLU A 87 -5.06 23.83 -34.98
CA GLU A 87 -4.86 25.29 -34.91
C GLU A 87 -3.84 25.78 -35.94
N LEU A 88 -2.73 25.07 -36.11
CA LEU A 88 -1.72 25.39 -37.12
C LEU A 88 -2.26 25.23 -38.54
N LEU A 89 -3.05 24.17 -38.81
CA LEU A 89 -3.71 23.98 -40.10
C LEU A 89 -4.64 25.15 -40.41
N ALA A 90 -5.46 25.58 -39.44
CA ALA A 90 -6.36 26.71 -39.60
C ALA A 90 -5.61 28.01 -39.95
N LYS A 91 -4.45 28.27 -39.34
CA LYS A 91 -3.60 29.43 -39.66
C LYS A 91 -3.07 29.41 -41.10
N THR A 92 -2.96 28.24 -41.71
CA THR A 92 -2.55 28.09 -43.12
C THR A 92 -3.74 27.99 -44.08
N GLY A 93 -4.96 28.22 -43.61
CA GLY A 93 -6.19 28.11 -44.40
C GLY A 93 -6.63 26.67 -44.70
N GLN A 94 -6.01 25.69 -44.05
CA GLN A 94 -6.36 24.28 -44.20
C GLN A 94 -7.46 23.87 -43.23
N LYS A 95 -8.24 22.85 -43.61
CA LYS A 95 -9.28 22.26 -42.78
C LYS A 95 -8.67 21.46 -41.62
N PRO A 96 -9.35 21.32 -40.47
CA PRO A 96 -8.88 20.49 -39.38
C PRO A 96 -8.70 19.04 -39.84
N LYS A 97 -7.64 18.40 -39.34
CA LYS A 97 -7.26 17.02 -39.70
C LYS A 97 -7.75 15.99 -38.70
N TYR A 98 -7.82 16.36 -37.41
CA TYR A 98 -8.20 15.43 -36.34
C TYR A 98 -9.48 15.86 -35.67
N GLU A 99 -10.33 14.90 -35.34
CA GLU A 99 -11.44 15.10 -34.42
C GLU A 99 -10.93 14.96 -32.98
N ILE A 100 -11.35 15.88 -32.11
CA ILE A 100 -10.95 15.94 -30.71
C ILE A 100 -12.11 15.43 -29.88
N ILE A 101 -11.90 14.34 -29.17
CA ILE A 101 -12.85 13.77 -28.21
C ILE A 101 -12.31 14.11 -26.82
N GLU A 102 -13.15 14.72 -25.98
CA GLU A 102 -12.84 15.04 -24.58
C GLU A 102 -12.86 13.81 -23.68
#